data_AF-A0A7W3VQ99-F1
#
_entry.id   AF-A0A7W3VQ99-F1
#
_cell.length_a   1.000
_cell.length_b   1.000
_cell.length_c   1.000
_cell.angle_alpha   90.00
_cell.angle_beta   90.00
_cell.angle_gamma   90.00
#
_symmetry.space_group_name_H-M   'P 1'
#
loop_
_entity.id
_entity.type
_entity.pdbx_description
1 polymer ?
#
loop_
_entity_poly.entity_id
_entity_poly.type
_entity_poly.pdbx_seq_one_letter_code
_entity_poly.pdbx_strand_id
1 'polypeptide(L)'
;MKKILFPAIGCMFFAISCSNDAENKETVKDDLLKTELDYTSIKQSAEYLAFENRYMQYVKLEISQNDFLSTQTSLDLAKAFLIRIGEPNYGGYSSMEDIISYALAKYLEIHNS
;
A
#
# COMPACT_ATOMS: atom_id res chain seq x y z
N MET A 1 5.57 -14.68 -42.13
CA MET A 1 4.44 -14.04 -41.43
C MET A 1 4.26 -14.71 -40.08
N LYS A 2 4.65 -14.03 -38.99
CA LYS A 2 4.65 -14.60 -37.62
C LYS A 2 3.36 -14.14 -36.93
N LYS A 3 2.47 -15.07 -36.60
CA LYS A 3 1.19 -14.77 -35.92
C LYS A 3 1.47 -14.63 -34.42
N ILE A 4 1.17 -13.46 -33.87
CA ILE A 4 1.24 -13.15 -32.44
C ILE A 4 -0.14 -13.44 -31.85
N LEU A 5 -0.19 -14.33 -30.84
CA LEU A 5 -1.38 -14.65 -30.07
C LEU A 5 -1.37 -13.80 -28.79
N PHE A 6 -2.36 -12.93 -28.64
CA PHE A 6 -2.68 -12.23 -27.40
C PHE A 6 -3.75 -13.03 -26.65
N PRO A 7 -3.56 -13.41 -25.38
CA PRO A 7 -4.68 -13.80 -24.53
C PRO A 7 -5.24 -12.57 -23.81
N ALA A 8 -6.43 -12.14 -24.24
CA ALA A 8 -7.31 -11.30 -23.43
C ALA A 8 -7.92 -12.18 -22.32
N ILE A 9 -7.62 -11.88 -21.06
CA ILE A 9 -8.34 -12.46 -19.92
C ILE A 9 -9.17 -11.33 -19.32
N GLY A 10 -10.47 -11.43 -19.62
CA GLY A 10 -11.49 -10.50 -19.20
C GLY A 10 -11.89 -10.65 -17.73
N CYS A 11 -12.50 -9.59 -17.24
CA CYS A 11 -13.07 -9.43 -15.91
C CYS A 11 -14.00 -10.59 -15.54
N MET A 12 -13.73 -11.24 -14.39
CA MET A 12 -14.71 -12.06 -13.68
C MET A 12 -15.17 -11.30 -12.45
N PHE A 13 -16.32 -10.64 -12.57
CA PHE A 13 -17.11 -10.19 -11.44
C PHE A 13 -17.75 -11.43 -10.80
N PHE A 14 -17.32 -11.79 -9.60
CA PHE A 14 -18.07 -12.72 -8.76
C PHE A 14 -19.20 -11.94 -8.07
N ALA A 15 -20.42 -12.14 -8.56
CA ALA A 15 -21.63 -11.80 -7.83
C ALA A 15 -21.80 -12.80 -6.67
N ILE A 16 -21.77 -12.31 -5.43
CA ILE A 16 -22.11 -13.10 -4.25
C ILE A 16 -23.61 -12.90 -3.99
N SER A 17 -24.32 -14.01 -3.88
CA SER A 17 -25.79 -14.08 -3.78
C SER A 17 -26.31 -13.53 -2.45
N CYS A 18 -27.43 -12.81 -2.51
CA CYS A 18 -28.28 -12.48 -1.36
C CYS A 18 -29.04 -13.73 -0.90
N SER A 19 -28.69 -14.29 0.26
CA SER A 19 -29.60 -15.15 1.02
C SER A 19 -30.24 -14.31 2.11
N ASN A 20 -31.57 -14.22 2.06
CA ASN A 20 -32.40 -13.56 3.04
C ASN A 20 -32.75 -14.58 4.13
N ASP A 21 -32.23 -14.42 5.34
CA ASP A 21 -32.81 -15.04 6.54
C ASP A 21 -32.91 -13.98 7.64
N ALA A 22 -34.11 -13.93 8.20
CA ALA A 22 -34.62 -12.84 9.01
C ALA A 22 -34.06 -12.82 10.43
N GLU A 23 -33.74 -11.60 10.87
CA GLU A 23 -33.91 -11.05 12.21
C GLU A 23 -33.58 -11.94 13.42
N ASN A 24 -32.39 -11.76 13.97
CA ASN A 24 -32.26 -11.64 15.42
C ASN A 24 -31.49 -10.36 15.77
N LYS A 25 -32.11 -9.55 16.62
CA LYS A 25 -31.63 -8.25 17.09
C LYS A 25 -30.49 -8.46 18.07
N GLU A 26 -29.26 -8.22 17.64
CA GLU A 26 -28.28 -7.55 18.46
C GLU A 26 -27.80 -6.29 17.73
N THR A 27 -28.42 -5.19 18.12
CA THR A 27 -28.03 -3.82 17.79
C THR A 27 -26.68 -3.53 18.44
N VAL A 28 -25.59 -4.05 17.89
CA VAL A 28 -24.29 -3.42 18.06
C VAL A 28 -24.25 -2.31 17.01
N LYS A 29 -24.47 -1.09 17.49
CA LYS A 29 -24.23 0.13 16.73
C LYS A 29 -22.78 0.13 16.26
N ASP A 30 -22.53 -0.38 15.07
CA ASP A 30 -21.29 -0.20 14.31
C ASP A 30 -21.31 1.18 13.62
N ASP A 31 -21.76 2.18 14.37
CA ASP A 31 -21.73 3.57 13.97
C ASP A 31 -20.44 4.15 14.55
N LEU A 32 -19.61 4.69 13.66
CA LEU A 32 -18.50 5.61 13.94
C LEU A 32 -17.20 4.96 14.43
N LEU A 33 -16.40 4.49 13.47
CA LEU A 33 -15.13 5.15 13.12
C LEU A 33 -14.48 4.38 11.95
N LYS A 34 -15.08 4.45 10.75
CA LYS A 34 -14.23 4.62 9.57
C LYS A 34 -13.66 6.02 9.72
N THR A 35 -12.58 6.13 10.49
CA THR A 35 -11.69 7.27 10.38
C THR A 35 -11.20 7.20 8.94
N GLU A 36 -11.84 7.94 8.03
CA GLU A 36 -11.25 8.18 6.72
C GLU A 36 -9.83 8.66 7.02
N LEU A 37 -8.85 7.88 6.58
CA LEU A 37 -7.45 8.20 6.83
C LEU A 37 -7.23 9.58 6.21
N ASP A 38 -7.04 10.61 7.05
CA ASP A 38 -6.77 11.95 6.53
C ASP A 38 -5.35 11.95 5.93
N TYR A 39 -5.31 11.65 4.64
CA TYR A 39 -4.07 11.62 3.88
C TYR A 39 -3.37 12.96 3.83
N THR A 40 -4.07 14.08 4.10
CA THR A 40 -3.45 15.41 4.19
C THR A 40 -2.43 15.45 5.32
N SER A 41 -2.82 15.00 6.52
CA SER A 41 -1.94 14.94 7.69
C SER A 41 -0.78 13.96 7.50
N ILE A 42 -1.00 12.88 6.75
CA ILE A 42 0.02 11.87 6.45
C ILE A 42 1.03 12.42 5.44
N LYS A 43 0.58 13.07 4.37
CA LYS A 43 1.44 13.67 3.33
C LYS A 43 2.37 14.75 3.89
N GLN A 44 2.00 15.37 5.01
CA GLN A 44 2.83 16.36 5.72
C GLN A 44 3.75 15.76 6.79
N SER A 45 3.65 14.45 7.07
CA SER A 45 4.47 13.81 8.09
C SER A 45 5.93 13.66 7.64
N ALA A 46 6.85 13.71 8.61
CA ALA A 46 8.28 13.57 8.34
C ALA A 46 8.62 12.19 7.75
N GLU A 47 7.94 11.13 8.20
CA GLU A 47 8.14 9.76 7.74
C GLU A 47 7.70 9.59 6.27
N TYR A 48 6.57 10.18 5.90
CA TYR A 48 6.10 10.20 4.51
C TYR A 48 7.10 10.95 3.62
N LEU A 49 7.49 12.16 3.99
CA LEU A 49 8.39 13.00 3.19
C LEU A 49 9.79 12.40 3.06
N ALA A 50 10.27 11.71 4.10
CA ALA A 50 11.56 11.03 4.06
C ALA A 50 11.54 9.82 3.11
N PHE A 51 10.47 9.03 3.14
CA PHE A 51 10.30 7.90 2.21
C PHE A 51 10.08 8.39 0.77
N GLU A 52 9.28 9.44 0.57
CA GLU A 52 9.11 10.11 -0.72
C GLU A 52 10.45 10.59 -1.27
N ASN A 53 11.25 11.28 -0.46
CA ASN A 53 12.56 11.75 -0.90
C ASN A 53 13.45 10.57 -1.33
N ARG A 54 13.45 9.46 -0.58
CA ARG A 54 14.20 8.26 -0.95
C ARG A 54 13.74 7.66 -2.27
N TYR A 55 12.42 7.59 -2.50
CA TYR A 55 11.87 7.15 -3.79
C TYR A 55 12.23 8.11 -4.93
N MET A 56 12.18 9.42 -4.70
CA MET A 56 12.55 10.42 -5.71
C MET A 56 14.04 10.39 -6.06
N GLN A 57 14.93 10.08 -5.12
CA GLN A 57 16.34 9.81 -5.41
C GLN A 57 16.50 8.64 -6.38
N TYR A 58 15.72 7.57 -6.21
CA TYR A 58 15.70 6.44 -7.14
C TYR A 58 15.15 6.83 -8.51
N VAL A 59 14.00 7.52 -8.55
CA VAL A 59 13.38 8.00 -9.81
C VAL A 59 14.33 8.91 -10.60
N LYS A 60 15.09 9.76 -9.90
CA LYS A 60 16.09 10.67 -10.48
C LYS A 60 17.43 9.99 -10.79
N LEU A 61 17.56 8.69 -10.55
CA LEU A 61 18.77 7.90 -10.76
C LEU A 61 19.97 8.37 -9.92
N GLU A 62 19.72 9.04 -8.79
CA GLU A 62 20.75 9.42 -7.81
C GLU A 62 21.21 8.21 -7.00
N ILE A 63 20.35 7.18 -6.89
CA ILE A 63 20.64 5.87 -6.30
C ILE A 63 20.17 4.77 -7.24
N SER A 64 20.82 3.61 -7.19
CA SER A 64 20.41 2.46 -8.00
C SER A 64 19.15 1.79 -7.44
N GLN A 65 18.52 0.92 -8.24
CA GLN A 65 17.43 0.07 -7.75
C GLN A 65 17.87 -0.79 -6.57
N ASN A 66 19.08 -1.35 -6.61
CA ASN A 66 19.63 -2.15 -5.51
C ASN A 66 19.83 -1.31 -4.24
N ASP A 67 20.28 -0.06 -4.40
CA ASP A 67 20.39 0.87 -3.27
C ASP A 67 19.03 1.21 -2.67
N PHE A 68 17.97 1.26 -3.49
CA PHE A 68 16.61 1.49 -3.02
C PHE A 68 16.00 0.27 -2.34
N LEU A 69 16.17 -0.94 -2.90
CA LEU A 69 15.47 -2.14 -2.42
C LEU A 69 16.23 -2.93 -1.34
N SER A 70 17.55 -2.76 -1.24
CA SER A 70 18.39 -3.71 -0.49
C SER A 70 19.34 -3.04 0.50
N THR A 71 19.09 -1.78 0.87
CA THR A 71 19.86 -1.07 1.91
C THR A 71 19.08 -0.87 3.19
N GLN A 72 19.80 -0.92 4.32
CA GLN A 72 19.21 -0.69 5.64
C GLN A 72 18.53 0.68 5.75
N THR A 73 19.13 1.72 5.17
CA THR A 73 18.54 3.06 5.14
C THR A 73 17.15 3.07 4.49
N SER A 74 16.99 2.38 3.35
CA SER A 74 15.69 2.32 2.69
C SER A 74 14.68 1.50 3.49
N LEU A 75 15.14 0.43 4.15
CA LEU A 75 14.29 -0.36 5.04
C LEU A 75 13.78 0.43 6.24
N ASP A 76 14.67 1.21 6.89
CA ASP A 76 14.32 2.00 8.07
C ASP A 76 13.28 3.06 7.71
N LEU A 77 13.47 3.75 6.58
CA LEU A 77 12.52 4.72 6.05
C LEU A 77 11.17 4.07 5.68
N ALA A 78 11.19 2.91 5.02
CA ALA A 78 9.98 2.16 4.68
C ALA A 78 9.20 1.75 5.93
N LYS A 79 9.87 1.21 6.96
CA LYS A 79 9.22 0.81 8.21
C LYS A 79 8.64 1.99 8.97
N ALA A 80 9.37 3.11 9.05
CA ALA A 80 8.89 4.32 9.70
C ALA A 80 7.62 4.85 9.03
N PHE A 81 7.64 4.92 7.69
CA PHE A 81 6.46 5.30 6.90
C PHE A 81 5.28 4.36 7.13
N LEU A 82 5.48 3.04 7.06
CA LEU A 82 4.43 2.03 7.27
C LEU A 82 3.82 2.15 8.68
N ILE A 83 4.64 2.31 9.72
CA ILE A 83 4.14 2.53 11.09
C ILE A 83 3.30 3.80 11.15
N ARG A 84 3.75 4.88 10.50
CA ARG A 84 3.05 6.18 10.51
C ARG A 84 1.65 6.12 9.92
N ILE A 85 1.44 5.25 8.93
CA ILE A 85 0.14 5.04 8.27
C ILE A 85 -0.71 3.93 8.90
N GLY A 86 -0.26 3.35 10.03
CA GLY A 86 -1.02 2.31 10.75
C GLY A 86 -0.74 0.88 10.30
N GLU A 87 0.39 0.63 9.64
CA GLU A 87 0.80 -0.68 9.10
C GLU A 87 2.05 -1.25 9.85
N PRO A 88 2.02 -1.43 11.18
CA PRO A 88 3.21 -1.79 11.97
C PRO A 88 3.73 -3.21 11.71
N ASN A 89 2.89 -4.09 11.15
CA ASN A 89 3.27 -5.46 10.79
C ASN A 89 3.84 -5.56 9.37
N TYR A 90 4.02 -4.44 8.68
CA TYR A 90 4.63 -4.37 7.35
C TYR A 90 3.98 -5.30 6.31
N GLY A 91 2.65 -5.47 6.37
CA GLY A 91 1.94 -6.39 5.46
C GLY A 91 2.22 -7.89 5.71
N GLY A 92 2.91 -8.24 6.81
CA GLY A 92 3.33 -9.61 7.12
C GLY A 92 4.65 -10.03 6.45
N TYR A 93 5.33 -9.11 5.75
CA TYR A 93 6.59 -9.40 5.09
C TYR A 93 7.77 -9.37 6.08
N SER A 94 8.75 -10.24 5.85
CA SER A 94 9.98 -10.33 6.65
C SER A 94 11.24 -9.99 5.86
N SER A 95 11.20 -10.07 4.52
CA SER A 95 12.32 -9.70 3.67
C SER A 95 12.40 -8.18 3.50
N MET A 96 13.62 -7.66 3.34
CA MET A 96 13.86 -6.23 3.16
C MET A 96 13.18 -5.69 1.90
N GLU A 97 13.36 -6.40 0.78
CA GLU A 97 12.87 -6.01 -0.54
C GLU A 97 11.34 -5.99 -0.58
N ASP A 98 10.68 -6.97 0.05
CA ASP A 98 9.22 -7.03 0.12
C ASP A 98 8.64 -5.93 0.99
N ILE A 99 9.27 -5.64 2.14
CA ILE A 99 8.84 -4.54 3.03
C ILE A 99 8.95 -3.19 2.31
N ILE A 100 10.05 -2.94 1.60
CA ILE A 100 10.26 -1.69 0.86
C ILE A 100 9.29 -1.59 -0.32
N SER A 101 9.05 -2.69 -1.03
CA SER A 101 8.07 -2.74 -2.12
C SER A 101 6.64 -2.52 -1.63
N TYR A 102 6.29 -3.06 -0.45
CA TYR A 102 5.00 -2.82 0.19
C TYR A 102 4.84 -1.36 0.60
N ALA A 103 5.86 -0.76 1.21
CA ALA A 103 5.90 0.67 1.50
C ALA A 103 5.73 1.51 0.23
N LEU A 104 6.38 1.15 -0.88
CA LEU A 104 6.22 1.84 -2.16
C LEU A 104 4.78 1.75 -2.68
N ALA A 105 4.15 0.57 -2.61
CA ALA A 105 2.76 0.41 -3.02
C ALA A 105 1.81 1.31 -2.19
N LYS A 106 2.00 1.35 -0.87
CA LYS A 106 1.23 2.22 0.03
C LYS A 106 1.50 3.70 -0.21
N TYR A 107 2.75 4.09 -0.45
CA TYR A 107 3.08 5.47 -0.83
C TYR A 107 2.32 5.89 -2.10
N LEU A 108 2.33 5.07 -3.14
CA LEU A 108 1.66 5.37 -4.41
C LEU A 108 0.13 5.43 -4.25
N GLU A 109 -0.46 4.57 -3.41
CA GLU A 109 -1.88 4.62 -3.06
C GLU A 109 -2.25 5.96 -2.42
N ILE A 110 -1.48 6.38 -1.41
CA ILE A 110 -1.71 7.62 -0.67
C ILE A 110 -1.43 8.86 -1.53
N HIS A 111 -0.35 8.84 -2.31
CA HIS A 111 0.06 9.95 -3.16
C HIS A 111 -1.04 10.33 -4.17
N ASN A 112 -1.69 9.31 -4.76
CA ASN A 112 -2.74 9.46 -5.77
C ASN A 112 -4.16 9.61 -5.19
N SER A 113 -4.32 9.57 -3.86
CA SER A 113 -5.58 9.85 -3.17
C SER A 113 -5.83 11.34 -2.96
#